data_AF-A0A1J5JG18-F1
#
_entry.id   AF-A0A1J5JG18-F1
#
_cell.length_a   1.000
_cell.length_b   1.000
_cell.length_c   1.000
_cell.angle_alpha   90.00
_cell.angle_beta   90.00
_cell.angle_gamma   90.00
#
_symmetry.space_group_name_H-M   'P 1'
#
loop_
_entity.id
_entity.type
_entity.pdbx_description
1 polymer ?
#
loop_
_entity_poly.entity_id
_entity_poly.type
_entity_poly.pdbx_seq_one_letter_code
_entity_poly.pdbx_strand_id
1 'polypeptide(L)'
;MDYGGIRICEYIRRNLIPDLQPYLMDVTTYTRYLPAGIPFGDEYAARLRHLAEDPAYAPWHPLLQAMLKHRKWVEQESIAISEF
;
A
#
# COMPACT_ATOMS: atom_id res chain seq x y z
N MET A 1 4.23 0.72 2.61
CA MET A 1 2.83 0.47 2.20
C MET A 1 1.87 1.34 2.99
N ASP A 2 1.74 2.58 2.52
CA ASP A 2 0.78 3.57 2.99
C ASP A 2 0.07 4.21 1.78
N TYR A 3 -0.89 5.08 2.07
CA TYR A 3 -1.70 5.78 1.09
C TYR A 3 -0.86 6.67 0.16
N GLY A 4 0.16 7.34 0.68
CA GLY A 4 1.03 8.22 -0.10
C GLY A 4 1.90 7.43 -1.08
N GLY A 5 2.57 6.37 -0.60
CA GLY A 5 3.43 5.52 -1.42
C GLY A 5 2.67 4.86 -2.57
N ILE A 6 1.44 4.39 -2.34
CA ILE A 6 0.57 3.83 -3.38
C ILE A 6 0.28 4.88 -4.46
N ARG A 7 -0.10 6.10 -4.06
CA ARG A 7 -0.39 7.19 -5.01
C ARG A 7 0.83 7.64 -5.80
N ILE A 8 2.00 7.72 -5.16
CA ILE A 8 3.25 8.09 -5.83
C ILE A 8 3.62 7.03 -6.88
N CYS A 9 3.62 5.76 -6.49
CA CYS A 9 3.95 4.67 -7.40
C CYS A 9 2.97 4.63 -8.59
N GLU A 10 1.66 4.79 -8.34
CA GLU A 10 0.67 4.81 -9.41
C GLU A 10 0.80 6.05 -10.32
N TYR A 11 1.10 7.22 -9.75
CA TYR A 11 1.36 8.42 -10.54
C TYR A 11 2.56 8.24 -11.47
N ILE A 12 3.69 7.74 -10.96
CA ILE A 12 4.89 7.50 -11.77
C ILE A 12 4.60 6.46 -12.85
N ARG A 13 3.92 5.36 -12.49
CA ARG A 13 3.56 4.31 -13.42
C ARG A 13 2.74 4.84 -14.60
N ARG A 14 1.73 5.67 -14.34
CA ARG A 14 0.85 6.19 -15.39
C ARG A 14 1.47 7.29 -16.25
N ASN A 15 2.36 8.10 -15.69
CA ASN A 15 2.82 9.33 -16.34
C ASN A 15 4.25 9.25 -16.87
N LEU A 16 5.09 8.38 -16.32
CA LEU A 16 6.54 8.40 -16.56
C LEU A 16 7.10 7.04 -16.97
N ILE A 17 6.74 5.98 -16.25
CA ILE A 17 7.32 4.63 -16.43
C ILE A 17 6.19 3.58 -16.42
N PRO A 18 5.53 3.31 -17.55
CA PRO A 18 4.38 2.39 -17.65
C PRO A 18 4.60 1.02 -17.02
N ASP A 19 5.82 0.50 -17.13
CA ASP A 19 6.20 -0.83 -16.66
C ASP A 19 6.73 -0.85 -15.22
N LEU A 20 6.67 0.29 -14.51
CA LEU A 20 7.09 0.37 -13.11
C LEU A 20 6.33 -0.67 -12.27
N GLN A 21 7.09 -1.55 -11.64
CA GLN A 21 6.56 -2.55 -10.72
C GLN A 21 6.70 -2.04 -9.28
N PRO A 22 5.62 -2.10 -8.46
CA PRO A 22 5.71 -1.80 -7.04
C PRO A 22 6.68 -2.75 -6.33
N TYR A 23 7.78 -2.23 -5.79
CA TYR A 23 8.76 -3.05 -5.08
C TYR A 23 8.34 -3.26 -3.62
N LEU A 24 8.17 -4.52 -3.21
CA LEU A 24 7.80 -4.89 -1.82
C LEU A 24 6.46 -4.28 -1.34
N MET A 25 5.54 -4.04 -2.28
CA MET A 25 4.21 -3.48 -2.02
C MET A 25 3.09 -4.44 -2.44
N ASP A 26 3.26 -5.73 -2.20
CA ASP A 26 2.25 -6.77 -2.42
C ASP A 26 1.65 -7.27 -1.08
N VAL A 27 0.57 -8.03 -1.16
CA VAL A 27 -0.16 -8.55 0.02
C VAL A 27 0.70 -9.51 0.85
N THR A 28 1.57 -10.29 0.22
CA THR A 28 2.45 -11.24 0.91
C THR A 28 3.44 -10.48 1.78
N THR A 29 4.10 -9.48 1.20
CA THR A 29 5.02 -8.60 1.94
C THR A 29 4.28 -7.83 3.03
N TYR A 30 3.12 -7.23 2.72
CA TYR A 30 2.29 -6.56 3.71
C TYR A 30 1.97 -7.43 4.92
N THR A 31 1.51 -8.66 4.68
CA THR A 31 1.10 -9.58 5.74
C THR A 31 2.29 -10.00 6.60
N ARG A 32 3.46 -10.22 5.98
CA ARG A 32 4.70 -10.54 6.70
C ARG A 32 5.08 -9.44 7.70
N TYR A 33 4.95 -8.18 7.31
CA TYR A 33 5.35 -7.03 8.12
C TYR A 33 4.21 -6.41 8.94
N LEU A 34 3.01 -7.00 8.89
CA LEU A 34 1.86 -6.54 9.65
C LEU A 34 2.09 -6.43 11.18
N PRO A 35 2.90 -7.30 11.83
CA PRO A 35 3.25 -7.12 13.24
C PRO A 35 3.89 -5.78 13.56
N ALA A 36 4.73 -5.25 12.66
CA ALA A 36 5.36 -3.93 12.76
C ALA A 36 4.47 -2.79 12.23
N GLY A 37 3.28 -3.11 11.72
CA GLY A 37 2.38 -2.13 11.13
C GLY A 37 1.77 -1.15 12.14
N ILE A 38 1.64 0.10 11.70
CA ILE A 38 1.12 1.24 12.45
C ILE A 38 -0.41 1.31 12.27
N PRO A 39 -1.20 1.33 13.36
CA PRO A 39 -2.66 1.38 13.27
C PRO A 39 -3.16 2.71 12.69
N PHE A 40 -4.32 2.67 12.03
CA PHE A 40 -5.00 3.87 11.53
C PHE A 40 -6.50 3.87 11.83
N GLY A 41 -7.07 5.08 11.92
CA GLY A 41 -8.48 5.32 12.20
C GLY A 41 -9.39 5.38 10.96
N ASP A 42 -10.67 5.72 11.18
CA ASP A 42 -11.67 5.73 10.12
C ASP A 42 -11.43 6.77 9.03
N GLU A 43 -10.84 7.92 9.36
CA GLU A 43 -10.50 8.94 8.36
C GLU A 43 -9.52 8.39 7.31
N TYR A 44 -8.46 7.70 7.76
CA TYR A 44 -7.51 7.08 6.86
C TYR A 44 -8.14 5.94 6.05
N ALA A 45 -9.02 5.15 6.69
CA ALA A 45 -9.76 4.10 6.00
C ALA A 45 -10.68 4.67 4.91
N ALA A 46 -11.33 5.82 5.13
CA ALA A 46 -12.13 6.49 4.13
C ALA A 46 -11.28 6.89 2.91
N ARG A 47 -10.07 7.41 3.12
CA ARG A 47 -9.13 7.72 2.04
C ARG A 47 -8.74 6.48 1.24
N LEU A 48 -8.48 5.34 1.90
CA LEU A 48 -8.19 4.07 1.22
C LEU A 48 -9.39 3.55 0.41
N ARG A 49 -10.61 3.66 0.94
CA ARG A 49 -11.83 3.26 0.21
C ARG A 49 -12.02 4.10 -1.04
N HIS A 50 -11.89 5.41 -0.92
CA HIS A 50 -11.97 6.31 -2.07
C HIS A 50 -10.91 5.98 -3.13
N LEU A 51 -9.70 5.61 -2.69
CA LEU A 51 -8.65 5.16 -3.61
C LEU A 51 -9.04 3.86 -4.35
N ALA A 52 -9.71 2.94 -3.68
CA ALA A 52 -10.18 1.68 -4.27
C ALA A 52 -11.40 1.83 -5.19
N GLU A 53 -12.02 3.01 -5.25
CA GLU A 53 -13.11 3.31 -6.19
C GLU A 53 -12.57 3.78 -7.56
N ASP A 54 -11.32 4.28 -7.62
CA ASP A 54 -10.69 4.72 -8.85
C ASP A 54 -10.16 3.51 -9.66
N PRO A 55 -10.65 3.27 -10.89
CA PRO A 55 -10.21 2.16 -11.74
C PRO A 55 -8.70 2.11 -11.99
N ALA A 56 -8.01 3.25 -11.91
CA ALA A 56 -6.56 3.29 -12.04
C ALA A 56 -5.84 2.49 -10.94
N TYR A 57 -6.47 2.34 -9.79
CA TYR A 57 -5.93 1.62 -8.66
C TYR A 57 -6.32 0.14 -8.62
N ALA A 58 -6.94 -0.40 -9.68
CA ALA A 58 -7.28 -1.81 -9.79
C ALA A 58 -6.12 -2.77 -9.43
N PRO A 59 -4.86 -2.53 -9.86
CA PRO A 59 -3.71 -3.36 -9.46
C PRO A 59 -3.43 -3.34 -7.94
N TRP A 60 -3.81 -2.26 -7.26
CA TRP A 60 -3.59 -2.05 -5.83
C TRP A 60 -4.72 -2.60 -4.96
N HIS A 61 -5.87 -2.98 -5.55
CA HIS A 61 -7.04 -3.45 -4.80
C HIS A 61 -6.71 -4.55 -3.77
N PRO A 62 -5.92 -5.60 -4.09
CA PRO A 62 -5.59 -6.62 -3.10
C PRO A 62 -4.91 -6.04 -1.85
N LEU A 63 -3.94 -5.12 -2.04
CA LEU A 63 -3.25 -4.46 -0.93
C LEU A 63 -4.18 -3.52 -0.16
N LEU A 64 -4.98 -2.71 -0.87
CA LEU A 64 -5.92 -1.77 -0.23
C LEU A 64 -6.94 -2.51 0.64
N GLN A 65 -7.45 -3.66 0.18
CA GLN A 65 -8.36 -4.49 0.98
C GLN A 65 -7.67 -5.11 2.19
N ALA A 66 -6.42 -5.56 2.06
CA ALA A 66 -5.65 -6.05 3.21
C ALA A 66 -5.44 -4.93 4.25
N MET A 67 -5.08 -3.73 3.81
CA MET A 67 -4.94 -2.56 4.69
C MET A 67 -6.25 -2.23 5.40
N LEU A 68 -7.37 -2.18 4.68
CA LEU A 68 -8.70 -1.92 5.24
C LEU A 68 -9.14 -2.98 6.25
N LYS A 69 -8.84 -4.26 5.98
CA LYS A 69 -9.15 -5.38 6.88
C LYS A 69 -8.36 -5.30 8.18
N HIS A 70 -7.06 -5.06 8.10
CA HIS A 70 -6.17 -5.11 9.27
C HIS A 70 -6.03 -3.77 9.99
N ARG A 71 -6.49 -2.68 9.36
CA ARG A 71 -6.44 -1.30 9.86
C ARG A 71 -5.04 -0.84 10.26
N LYS A 72 -4.05 -1.29 9.49
CA LYS A 72 -2.64 -0.95 9.67
C LYS A 72 -2.00 -0.58 8.33
N TRP A 73 -1.10 0.38 8.37
CA TRP A 73 -0.16 0.62 7.28
C TRP A 73 1.24 0.18 7.72
N VAL A 74 2.14 -0.05 6.78
CA VAL A 74 3.49 -0.57 7.07
C VAL A 74 4.49 0.37 6.42
N GLU A 75 5.49 0.86 7.16
CA GLU A 75 6.59 1.65 6.58
C GLU A 75 7.45 0.78 5.67
N GLN A 76 7.74 1.24 4.45
CA GLN A 76 8.59 0.46 3.55
C GLN A 76 10.02 0.32 4.08
N GLU A 77 10.51 1.33 4.82
CA GLU A 77 11.84 1.32 5.44
C GLU A 77 11.99 0.22 6.50
N SER A 78 10.89 -0.19 7.15
CA SER A 78 10.92 -1.28 8.14
C SER A 78 11.15 -2.67 7.53
N ILE A 79 10.94 -2.81 6.22
CA ILE A 79 11.09 -4.08 5.50
C ILE A 79 12.57 -4.48 5.38
N ALA A 80 13.47 -3.51 5.16
CA ALA A 80 14.89 -3.79 5.02
C ALA A 80 15.61 -4.01 6.36
N ILE A 81 15.05 -3.53 7.48
CA ILE A 81 15.66 -3.64 8.81
C ILE A 81 15.51 -5.06 9.38
N SER A 82 14.58 -5.87 8.84
CA SER A 82 14.25 -7.20 9.39
C SER A 82 14.88 -8.37 8.63
N GLU A 83 15.71 -8.11 7.61
CA GLU A 83 16.43 -9.14 6.83
C GLU A 83 17.89 -9.34 7.27
N PHE A 84 18.27 -8.83 8.45
CA PHE A 84 19.59 -9.04 9.07
C PHE A 84 19.50 -9.62 10.48
#